data_AF-A0A962VYM1-F1
#
_entry.id   AF-A0A962VYM1-F1
#
_cell.length_a   1.000
_cell.length_b   1.000
_cell.length_c   1.000
_cell.angle_alpha   90.00
_cell.angle_beta   90.00
_cell.angle_gamma   90.00
#
_symmetry.space_group_name_H-M   'P 1'
#
loop_
_entity.id
_entity.type
_entity.pdbx_description
1 polymer ?
#
loop_
_entity_poly.entity_id
_entity_poly.type
_entity_poly.pdbx_seq_one_letter_code
_entity_poly.pdbx_strand_id
1 'polypeptide(L)'
;LTQMEAFDGIFVATTNLMDSLDAASLRRFPWKIRFDWLKPGQRWGLFVQEFARLGGDLDEATGWKEHVLQLDDLAPGDVAAVVRQYELWDETPSAREFHRRLAAEVAAKADHDEAPEPVRQGRRSAQAMYG
;
A
#
# COMPACT_ATOMS: atom_id res chain seq x y z
N LEU A 1 1.45 -15.96 23.39
CA LEU A 1 1.11 -16.88 22.27
C LEU A 1 -0.21 -17.63 22.51
N THR A 2 -0.48 -18.10 23.73
CA THR A 2 -1.70 -18.83 24.13
C THR A 2 -3.00 -18.00 24.06
N GLN A 3 -2.92 -16.68 23.98
CA GLN A 3 -4.12 -15.82 23.92
C GLN A 3 -4.86 -15.86 22.58
N MET A 4 -4.18 -16.12 21.46
CA MET A 4 -4.86 -16.25 20.15
C MET A 4 -5.75 -17.49 20.09
N GLU A 5 -5.38 -18.55 20.82
CA GLU A 5 -6.12 -19.80 20.88
C GLU A 5 -7.26 -19.76 21.91
N ALA A 6 -7.17 -18.87 22.90
CA ALA A 6 -8.16 -18.69 23.96
C ALA A 6 -9.21 -17.62 23.65
N PHE A 7 -9.17 -17.02 22.46
CA PHE A 7 -10.13 -15.99 22.05
C PHE A 7 -11.37 -16.62 21.44
N ASP A 8 -12.50 -16.55 22.15
CA ASP A 8 -13.81 -17.07 21.70
C ASP A 8 -14.49 -16.12 20.69
N GLY A 9 -13.80 -15.80 19.59
CA GLY A 9 -14.32 -14.89 18.57
C GLY A 9 -13.50 -14.84 17.27
N ILE A 10 -13.84 -13.90 16.39
CA ILE A 10 -13.09 -13.67 15.15
C ILE A 10 -11.87 -12.79 15.46
N PHE A 11 -10.68 -13.36 15.32
CA PHE A 11 -9.43 -12.62 15.45
C PHE A 11 -8.94 -12.11 14.10
N VAL A 12 -8.71 -10.79 13.99
CA VAL A 12 -8.15 -10.14 12.81
C VAL A 12 -6.89 -9.38 13.22
N ALA A 13 -5.80 -9.58 12.48
CA ALA A 13 -4.56 -8.84 12.64
C ALA A 13 -4.09 -8.30 11.28
N THR A 14 -3.47 -7.13 11.30
CA THR A 14 -2.84 -6.49 10.14
C THR A 14 -1.36 -6.27 10.43
N THR A 15 -0.51 -6.43 9.42
CA THR A 15 0.93 -6.23 9.54
C THR A 15 1.50 -5.76 8.20
N ASN A 16 2.41 -4.80 8.27
CA ASN A 16 3.22 -4.38 7.13
C ASN A 16 4.57 -5.12 7.09
N LEU A 17 4.90 -5.88 8.14
CA LEU A 17 6.16 -6.60 8.32
C LEU A 17 5.89 -8.11 8.37
N MET A 18 5.40 -8.65 7.26
CA MET A 18 5.04 -10.07 7.21
C MET A 18 6.26 -10.98 7.36
N ASP A 19 7.42 -10.56 6.85
CA ASP A 19 8.66 -11.34 6.87
C ASP A 19 9.34 -11.38 8.24
N SER A 20 8.99 -10.47 9.16
CA SER A 20 9.53 -10.47 10.52
C SER A 20 8.69 -11.29 11.51
N LEU A 21 7.55 -11.84 11.08
CA LEU A 21 6.69 -12.67 11.93
C LEU A 21 7.25 -14.10 12.06
N ASP A 22 7.25 -14.62 13.28
CA ASP A 22 7.74 -15.97 13.53
C ASP A 22 6.82 -17.04 12.91
N ALA A 23 7.42 -18.14 12.47
CA ALA A 23 6.70 -19.22 11.80
C ALA A 23 5.62 -19.89 12.67
N ALA A 24 5.72 -19.85 14.00
CA ALA A 24 4.71 -20.44 14.88
C ALA A 24 3.46 -19.57 14.97
N SER A 25 3.60 -18.24 14.97
CA SER A 25 2.47 -17.30 14.87
C SER A 25 1.77 -17.42 13.52
N LEU A 26 2.52 -17.54 12.43
CA LEU A 26 1.95 -17.66 11.07
C LEU A 26 1.10 -18.92 10.85
N ARG A 27 1.31 -19.99 11.62
CA ARG A 27 0.48 -21.21 11.56
C ARG A 27 -0.91 -21.01 12.17
N ARG A 28 -1.10 -20.00 13.01
CA ARG A 28 -2.37 -19.69 13.70
C ARG A 28 -3.32 -18.83 12.87
N PHE A 29 -2.85 -18.34 11.73
CA PHE A 29 -3.66 -17.63 10.75
C PHE A 29 -3.94 -18.57 9.56
N PRO A 30 -5.09 -19.26 9.53
CA PRO A 30 -5.43 -20.15 8.42
C PRO A 30 -5.64 -19.35 7.12
N TRP A 31 -6.10 -18.11 7.23
CA TRP A 31 -6.30 -17.19 6.12
C TRP A 31 -5.28 -16.06 6.20
N LYS A 32 -4.61 -15.80 5.07
CA LYS A 32 -3.65 -14.71 4.90
C LYS A 32 -4.01 -14.00 3.62
N ILE A 33 -4.38 -12.73 3.72
CA ILE A 33 -4.77 -11.90 2.58
C ILE A 33 -3.67 -10.86 2.39
N ARG A 34 -3.08 -10.83 1.20
CA ARG A 34 -2.14 -9.78 0.80
C ARG A 34 -2.91 -8.70 0.06
N PHE A 35 -2.62 -7.44 0.40
CA PHE A 35 -3.08 -6.29 -0.35
C PHE A 35 -1.90 -5.79 -1.18
N ASP A 36 -1.97 -6.05 -2.49
CA ASP A 36 -0.99 -5.54 -3.46
C ASP A 36 -1.49 -4.22 -4.07
N TRP A 37 -0.65 -3.58 -4.88
CA TRP A 37 -1.00 -2.42 -5.67
C TRP A 37 -2.20 -2.68 -6.60
N LEU A 38 -2.90 -1.62 -6.99
CA LEU A 38 -4.05 -1.71 -7.89
C LEU A 38 -3.60 -2.23 -9.26
N LYS A 39 -4.35 -3.19 -9.82
CA LYS A 39 -4.19 -3.57 -11.24
C LYS A 39 -4.62 -2.41 -12.15
N PRO A 40 -4.12 -2.32 -13.40
CA PRO A 40 -4.43 -1.21 -14.29
C PRO A 40 -5.94 -0.89 -14.42
N GLY A 41 -6.79 -1.91 -14.61
CA GLY A 41 -8.24 -1.72 -14.65
C GLY A 41 -8.86 -1.21 -13.34
N GLN A 42 -8.29 -1.59 -12.20
CA GLN A 42 -8.73 -1.13 -10.88
C GLN A 42 -8.26 0.30 -10.60
N ARG A 43 -7.07 0.71 -11.08
CA ARG A 43 -6.58 2.10 -10.98
C ARG A 43 -7.57 3.07 -11.64
N TRP A 44 -7.92 2.78 -12.89
CA TRP A 44 -8.87 3.62 -13.62
C TRP A 44 -10.27 3.58 -13.00
N GLY A 45 -10.75 2.38 -12.63
CA GLY A 45 -12.07 2.25 -12.01
C GLY A 45 -12.18 3.04 -10.70
N LEU A 46 -11.18 2.94 -9.83
CA LEU A 46 -11.16 3.65 -8.55
C LEU A 46 -10.99 5.16 -8.74
N PHE A 47 -10.17 5.59 -9.70
CA PHE A 47 -10.03 7.01 -10.06
C PHE A 47 -11.37 7.62 -10.46
N VAL A 48 -12.07 7.01 -11.43
CA VAL A 48 -13.36 7.51 -11.93
C VAL A 48 -14.41 7.52 -10.84
N GLN A 49 -14.48 6.43 -10.05
CA GLN A 49 -15.45 6.30 -8.96
C GLN A 49 -15.29 7.43 -7.94
N GLU A 50 -14.08 7.64 -7.42
CA GLU A 50 -13.84 8.64 -6.38
C GLU A 50 -13.89 10.06 -6.94
N PHE A 51 -13.40 10.26 -8.16
CA PHE A 51 -13.50 11.57 -8.83
C PHE A 51 -14.96 12.00 -9.04
N ALA A 52 -15.82 11.10 -9.53
CA ALA A 52 -17.26 11.37 -9.64
C ALA A 52 -17.92 11.61 -8.27
N ARG A 53 -17.52 10.84 -7.25
CA ARG A 53 -18.05 10.99 -5.89
C ARG A 53 -17.74 12.36 -5.28
N LEU A 54 -16.58 12.93 -5.62
CA LEU A 54 -16.19 14.29 -5.23
C LEU A 54 -16.81 15.40 -6.12
N GLY A 55 -17.68 15.03 -7.07
CA GLY A 55 -18.37 15.97 -7.97
C GLY A 55 -17.56 16.36 -9.21
N GLY A 56 -16.49 15.64 -9.53
CA GLY A 56 -15.69 15.88 -10.73
C GLY A 56 -16.42 15.55 -12.04
N ASP A 57 -16.04 16.23 -13.12
CA ASP A 57 -16.62 16.05 -14.45
C ASP A 57 -16.03 14.84 -15.19
N LEU A 58 -16.82 13.79 -15.38
CA LEU A 58 -16.40 12.55 -16.03
C LEU A 58 -15.92 12.73 -17.48
N ASP A 59 -16.38 13.77 -18.17
CA ASP A 59 -15.89 14.07 -19.52
C ASP A 59 -14.43 14.53 -19.46
N GLU A 60 -14.05 15.30 -18.43
CA GLU A 60 -12.65 15.66 -18.17
C GLU A 60 -11.80 14.43 -17.83
N ALA A 61 -12.34 13.51 -17.02
CA ALA A 61 -11.62 12.32 -16.58
C ALA A 61 -11.14 11.46 -17.77
N THR A 62 -11.94 11.36 -18.84
CA THR A 62 -11.65 10.49 -19.99
C THR A 62 -10.29 10.80 -20.63
N GLY A 63 -9.89 12.08 -20.67
CA GLY A 63 -8.58 12.50 -21.20
C GLY A 63 -7.38 12.07 -20.33
N TRP A 64 -7.62 11.66 -19.09
CA TRP A 64 -6.58 11.30 -18.12
C TRP A 64 -6.38 9.80 -17.97
N LYS A 65 -7.18 8.97 -18.65
CA LYS A 65 -7.15 7.52 -18.49
C LYS A 65 -5.74 6.94 -18.63
N GLU A 66 -5.03 7.27 -19.70
CA GLU A 66 -3.68 6.74 -19.94
C GLU A 66 -2.70 7.15 -18.82
N HIS A 67 -2.75 8.42 -18.38
CA HIS A 67 -1.91 8.92 -17.29
C HIS A 67 -2.19 8.22 -15.94
N VAL A 68 -3.45 7.87 -15.67
CA VAL A 68 -3.84 7.12 -14.47
C VAL A 68 -3.34 5.68 -14.53
N LEU A 69 -3.36 5.06 -15.72
CA LEU A 69 -2.86 3.69 -15.89
C LEU A 69 -1.36 3.57 -15.59
N GLN A 70 -0.58 4.63 -15.81
CA GLN A 70 0.86 4.67 -15.53
C GLN A 70 1.23 4.86 -14.04
N LEU A 71 0.24 4.96 -13.14
CA LEU A 71 0.49 5.04 -11.69
C LEU A 71 0.72 3.63 -11.11
N ASP A 72 1.89 3.05 -11.37
CA ASP A 72 2.14 1.62 -11.15
C ASP A 72 1.99 1.13 -9.71
N ASP A 73 2.42 1.95 -8.75
CA ASP A 73 2.38 1.62 -7.32
C ASP A 73 1.20 2.28 -6.59
N LEU A 74 0.13 2.61 -7.32
CA LEU A 74 -1.06 3.20 -6.72
C LEU A 74 -1.78 2.17 -5.83
N ALA A 75 -1.88 2.47 -4.54
CA ALA A 75 -2.71 1.71 -3.61
C ALA A 75 -4.09 2.36 -3.41
N PRO A 76 -5.10 1.57 -3.00
CA PRO A 76 -6.38 2.14 -2.53
C PRO A 76 -6.20 3.17 -1.40
N GLY A 77 -5.18 2.98 -0.56
CA GLY A 77 -4.86 3.89 0.54
C GLY A 77 -4.48 5.29 0.10
N ASP A 78 -3.84 5.43 -1.06
CA ASP A 78 -3.40 6.74 -1.61
C ASP A 78 -4.59 7.52 -2.13
N VAL A 79 -5.46 6.83 -2.87
CA VAL A 79 -6.72 7.42 -3.31
C VAL A 79 -7.53 7.86 -2.12
N ALA A 80 -7.65 7.03 -1.09
CA ALA A 80 -8.36 7.39 0.14
C ALA A 80 -7.72 8.58 0.88
N ALA A 81 -6.39 8.73 0.85
CA ALA A 81 -5.70 9.87 1.43
C ALA A 81 -6.02 11.17 0.68
N VAL A 82 -5.89 11.18 -0.66
CA VAL A 82 -6.20 12.35 -1.49
C VAL A 82 -7.68 12.72 -1.39
N VAL A 83 -8.57 11.74 -1.41
CA VAL A 83 -10.01 11.94 -1.24
C VAL A 83 -10.34 12.62 0.08
N ARG A 84 -9.78 12.16 1.20
CA ARG A 84 -9.99 12.79 2.51
C ARG A 84 -9.53 14.25 2.54
N GLN A 85 -8.49 14.60 1.79
CA GLN A 85 -8.03 15.98 1.68
C GLN A 85 -9.09 16.86 0.99
N TYR A 86 -9.69 16.40 -0.12
CA TYR A 86 -10.77 17.14 -0.79
C TYR A 86 -12.03 17.27 0.07
N GLU A 87 -12.41 16.21 0.78
CA GLU A 87 -13.55 16.25 1.69
C GLU A 87 -13.32 17.23 2.85
N LEU A 88 -12.09 17.28 3.39
CA LEU A 88 -11.74 18.21 4.46
C LEU A 88 -11.76 19.67 4.00
N TRP A 89 -11.40 19.92 2.74
CA TRP A 89 -11.35 21.27 2.16
C TRP A 89 -12.64 21.68 1.45
N ASP A 90 -13.63 20.78 1.34
CA ASP A 90 -14.88 20.99 0.62
C ASP A 90 -14.66 21.46 -0.84
N GLU A 91 -13.66 20.87 -1.49
CA GLU A 91 -13.24 21.23 -2.85
C GLU A 91 -13.65 20.16 -3.87
N THR A 92 -14.19 20.60 -5.02
CA THR A 92 -14.37 19.73 -6.19
C THR A 92 -13.06 19.65 -7.00
N PRO A 93 -12.51 18.45 -7.23
CA PRO A 93 -11.30 18.29 -8.02
C PRO A 93 -11.54 18.53 -9.52
N SER A 94 -10.51 19.02 -10.22
CA SER A 94 -10.35 18.77 -11.66
C SER A 94 -9.59 17.47 -11.88
N ALA A 95 -9.80 16.79 -13.00
CA ALA A 95 -9.17 15.50 -13.30
C ALA A 95 -7.63 15.62 -13.28
N ARG A 96 -7.09 16.74 -13.80
CA ARG A 96 -5.66 17.05 -13.74
C ARG A 96 -5.14 17.12 -12.31
N GLU A 97 -5.83 17.87 -11.45
CA GLU A 97 -5.38 18.10 -10.09
C GLU A 97 -5.49 16.83 -9.24
N PHE A 98 -6.55 16.05 -9.46
CA PHE A 98 -6.72 14.76 -8.80
C PHE A 98 -5.60 13.79 -9.19
N HIS A 99 -5.30 13.65 -10.50
CA HIS A 99 -4.17 12.86 -10.98
C HIS A 99 -2.84 13.34 -10.38
N ARG A 100 -2.59 14.66 -10.38
CA ARG A 100 -1.36 15.24 -9.83
C ARG A 100 -1.13 14.87 -8.37
N ARG A 101 -2.18 14.95 -7.53
CA ARG A 101 -2.09 14.59 -6.11
C ARG A 101 -1.86 13.10 -5.91
N LEU A 102 -2.54 12.25 -6.68
CA LEU A 102 -2.29 10.80 -6.65
C LEU A 102 -0.85 10.46 -7.07
N ALA A 103 -0.34 11.10 -8.12
CA ALA A 103 1.05 10.91 -8.55
C ALA A 103 2.05 11.32 -7.47
N ALA A 104 1.76 12.39 -6.71
CA ALA A 104 2.60 12.82 -5.59
C ALA A 104 2.61 11.80 -4.44
N GLU A 105 1.46 11.21 -4.08
CA GLU A 105 1.40 10.15 -3.07
C GLU A 105 2.17 8.90 -3.50
N VAL A 106 2.06 8.52 -4.77
CA VAL A 106 2.83 7.39 -5.34
C VAL A 106 4.34 7.68 -5.28
N ALA A 107 4.76 8.88 -5.68
CA ALA A 107 6.17 9.27 -5.67
C ALA A 107 6.77 9.33 -4.25
N ALA A 108 6.01 9.80 -3.25
CA ALA A 108 6.47 9.87 -1.86
C ALA A 108 6.81 8.49 -1.28
N LYS A 109 6.26 7.41 -1.85
CA LYS A 109 6.57 6.02 -1.44
C LYS A 109 7.82 5.48 -2.10
N ALA A 110 8.12 5.89 -3.33
CA ALA A 110 9.33 5.47 -4.02
C ALA A 110 10.59 5.91 -3.24
N ASP A 111 10.54 7.06 -2.58
CA ASP A 111 11.63 7.55 -1.70
C ASP A 111 11.77 6.73 -0.39
N HIS A 112 10.77 5.93 -0.02
CA HIS A 112 10.78 5.13 1.21
C HIS A 112 11.17 3.65 1.00
N ASP A 113 11.01 3.10 -0.20
CA ASP A 113 11.39 1.71 -0.53
C ASP A 113 12.87 1.53 -0.89
N GLU A 114 13.66 2.62 -0.93
CA GLU A 114 15.14 2.57 -0.93
C GLU A 114 15.68 2.18 0.47
N ALA A 115 15.29 1.00 0.96
CA ALA A 115 15.86 0.43 2.18
C ALA A 115 17.32 0.00 1.94
N PRO A 116 18.24 0.24 2.90
CA PRO A 116 19.67 0.02 2.71
C PRO A 116 19.97 -1.45 2.45
N GLU A 117 20.86 -1.73 1.48
CA GLU A 117 21.35 -3.08 1.24
C GLU A 117 21.80 -3.75 2.54
N PRO A 118 21.43 -5.01 2.80
CA PRO A 118 21.87 -5.71 3.99
C PRO A 118 23.39 -5.85 3.95
N VAL A 119 24.07 -5.13 4.84
CA VAL A 119 25.51 -5.25 5.09
C VAL A 119 25.80 -6.72 5.38
N ARG A 120 26.41 -7.41 4.41
CA ARG A 120 26.89 -8.78 4.59
C ARG A 120 27.99 -8.77 5.63
N GLN A 121 27.63 -9.06 6.88
CA GLN A 121 28.59 -9.23 7.96
C GLN A 121 29.43 -10.47 7.66
N GLY A 122 30.69 -10.23 7.28
CA GLY A 122 31.63 -11.26 6.88
C GLY A 122 31.75 -12.34 7.96
N ARG A 123 31.56 -13.61 7.56
CA ARG A 123 31.87 -14.79 8.36
C ARG A 123 33.33 -14.69 8.82
N ARG A 124 33.56 -14.36 10.09
CA ARG A 124 34.82 -14.66 10.77
C ARG A 124 34.83 -16.15 11.07
N SER A 125 35.71 -16.85 10.37
CA SER A 125 36.20 -18.18 10.67
C SER A 125 36.69 -18.27 12.12
N ALA A 126 36.01 -19.06 12.94
CA ALA A 126 36.54 -19.53 14.22
C ALA A 126 37.18 -20.89 13.97
N GLN A 127 38.50 -20.89 13.84
CA GLN A 127 39.33 -22.09 13.82
C GLN A 127 40.35 -21.98 14.96
N ALA A 128 40.45 -23.07 15.73
CA ALA A 128 41.49 -23.43 16.72
C ALA A 128 41.53 -22.67 18.07
N MET A 129 41.15 -23.36 19.15
CA MET A 129 42.06 -23.79 20.23
C MET A 129 41.26 -24.25 21.44
N TYR A 130 41.33 -25.54 21.77
CA TYR A 130 41.52 -26.03 23.13
C TYR A 130 42.22 -27.39 23.03
N GLY A 131 43.50 -27.38 23.40
CA GLY A 131 44.13 -28.53 24.04
C GLY A 131 43.92 -28.47 25.54
#